data_AF-A0A367Y140-F1
#
_entry.id   AF-A0A367Y140-F1
#
_cell.length_a   1.000
_cell.length_b   1.000
_cell.length_c   1.000
_cell.angle_alpha   90.00
_cell.angle_beta   90.00
_cell.angle_gamma   90.00
#
_symmetry.space_group_name_H-M   'P 1'
#
loop_
_entity.id
_entity.type
_entity.pdbx_description
1 polymer ?
#
loop_
_entity_poly.entity_id
_entity_poly.type
_entity_poly.pdbx_seq_one_letter_code
_entity_poly.pdbx_strand_id
1 'polypeptide(L)'
;MPVIHSTQTKHLSGKNGRKYKPLVAKNKSTSDHELKLDKQIRHWEIQRDTLSKAIRYKKESARVEQLIEKYTTVAQMASNYLYNEYSIKFTKIGGYKQWQLKQWEFKRQQLSGFDDEMQTVYMNYFESEEFAQLSELEKREIRLDYESKFEGEEEAEPPEFTDEFTMGDLYKILNLEYDLVYGA
;
A
#
# COMPACT_ATOMS: atom_id res chain seq x y z
N MET A 1 -2.40 20.27 -20.20
CA MET A 1 -3.66 19.50 -20.23
C MET A 1 -3.40 18.19 -19.50
N PRO A 2 -4.12 17.86 -18.42
CA PRO A 2 -3.83 16.67 -17.64
C PRO A 2 -4.56 15.43 -18.21
N VAL A 3 -3.78 14.36 -18.32
CA VAL A 3 -4.20 12.99 -18.64
C VAL A 3 -4.75 12.37 -17.35
N ILE A 4 -6.00 11.88 -17.39
CA ILE A 4 -6.63 11.21 -16.24
C ILE A 4 -6.51 9.71 -16.45
N HIS A 5 -5.73 9.06 -15.58
CA HIS A 5 -5.59 7.62 -15.49
C HIS A 5 -6.92 6.96 -15.11
N SER A 6 -7.35 5.98 -15.89
CA SER A 6 -8.51 5.14 -15.59
C SER A 6 -8.16 4.15 -14.46
N THR A 7 -8.77 4.30 -13.29
CA THR A 7 -8.71 3.30 -12.24
C THR A 7 -9.70 2.17 -12.55
N GLN A 8 -9.16 1.00 -12.86
CA GLN A 8 -9.94 -0.24 -13.01
C GLN A 8 -10.53 -0.64 -11.66
N THR A 9 -11.84 -0.49 -11.49
CA THR A 9 -12.58 -1.12 -10.38
C THR A 9 -12.75 -2.61 -10.67
N LYS A 10 -11.99 -3.44 -9.95
CA LYS A 10 -12.12 -4.90 -9.92
C LYS A 10 -13.56 -5.27 -9.52
N HIS A 11 -14.31 -5.85 -10.46
CA HIS A 11 -15.65 -6.38 -10.20
C HIS A 11 -15.52 -7.64 -9.32
N LEU A 12 -15.99 -7.56 -8.07
CA LEU A 12 -16.27 -8.73 -7.25
C LEU A 12 -17.44 -9.49 -7.88
N SER A 13 -17.11 -10.53 -8.66
CA SER A 13 -18.05 -11.50 -9.21
C SER A 13 -18.63 -12.37 -8.09
N GLY A 14 -19.65 -11.85 -7.39
CA GLY A 14 -20.54 -12.66 -6.58
C GLY A 14 -21.42 -13.52 -7.47
N LYS A 15 -21.06 -14.81 -7.64
CA LYS A 15 -21.88 -15.83 -8.29
C LYS A 15 -23.16 -16.05 -7.46
N ASN A 16 -24.22 -15.29 -7.73
CA ASN A 16 -25.59 -15.61 -7.32
C ASN A 16 -26.59 -15.00 -8.33
N GLY A 17 -26.41 -15.33 -9.61
CA GLY A 17 -27.37 -15.00 -10.66
C GLY A 17 -28.58 -15.93 -10.61
N ARG A 18 -29.50 -15.72 -9.66
CA ARG A 18 -30.86 -16.27 -9.80
C ARG A 18 -31.54 -15.52 -10.94
N LYS A 19 -31.53 -16.12 -12.14
CA LYS A 19 -32.24 -15.57 -13.31
C LYS A 19 -33.73 -15.52 -12.99
N TYR A 20 -34.29 -14.30 -12.98
CA TYR A 20 -35.71 -14.07 -12.70
C TYR A 20 -36.55 -14.63 -13.86
N LYS A 21 -37.57 -15.44 -13.54
CA LYS A 21 -38.64 -15.76 -14.49
C LYS A 21 -39.71 -14.67 -14.34
N PRO A 22 -39.98 -13.85 -15.36
CA PRO A 22 -41.04 -12.84 -15.27
C PRO A 22 -42.40 -13.54 -15.14
N LEU A 23 -43.23 -13.02 -14.25
CA LEU A 23 -44.57 -13.56 -13.95
C LEU A 23 -45.63 -13.22 -15.02
N VAL A 24 -45.30 -12.38 -16.01
CA VAL A 24 -46.23 -11.95 -17.07
C VAL A 24 -45.52 -11.90 -18.44
N ALA A 25 -46.26 -12.25 -19.50
CA ALA A 25 -45.79 -12.21 -20.89
C ALA A 25 -45.41 -10.78 -21.33
N LYS A 26 -44.26 -10.66 -22.00
CA LYS A 26 -43.56 -9.41 -22.31
C LYS A 26 -44.37 -8.44 -23.18
N ASN A 27 -44.79 -7.32 -22.59
CA ASN A 27 -45.02 -6.07 -23.30
C ASN A 27 -43.79 -5.17 -23.10
N LYS A 28 -43.19 -4.65 -24.19
CA LYS A 28 -41.90 -3.95 -24.15
C LYS A 28 -41.93 -2.67 -23.28
N SER A 29 -43.08 -2.00 -23.21
CA SER A 29 -43.28 -0.80 -22.37
C SER A 29 -43.43 -1.11 -20.88
N THR A 30 -44.02 -2.25 -20.50
CA THR A 30 -44.16 -2.65 -19.10
C THR A 30 -42.80 -3.06 -18.53
N SER A 31 -41.97 -3.73 -19.34
CA SER A 31 -40.60 -4.10 -18.97
C SER A 31 -39.69 -2.90 -18.66
N ASP A 32 -39.78 -1.82 -19.43
CA ASP A 32 -38.97 -0.61 -19.20
C ASP A 32 -39.47 0.19 -17.98
N HIS A 33 -40.77 0.14 -17.71
CA HIS A 33 -41.37 0.74 -16.52
C HIS A 33 -40.99 -0.04 -15.25
N GLU A 34 -41.07 -1.37 -15.29
CA GLU A 34 -40.61 -2.26 -14.22
C GLU A 34 -39.13 -2.05 -13.91
N LEU A 35 -38.26 -1.95 -14.92
CA LEU A 35 -36.83 -1.64 -14.72
C LEU A 35 -36.58 -0.28 -14.08
N LYS A 36 -37.41 0.73 -14.37
CA LYS A 36 -37.33 2.05 -13.72
C LYS A 36 -37.78 1.98 -12.26
N LEU A 37 -38.85 1.23 -11.98
CA LEU A 37 -39.34 1.00 -10.63
C LEU A 37 -38.31 0.22 -9.80
N ASP A 38 -37.69 -0.83 -10.33
CA ASP A 38 -36.65 -1.59 -9.64
C ASP A 38 -35.42 -0.73 -9.31
N LYS A 39 -35.01 0.17 -10.24
CA LYS A 39 -33.95 1.13 -9.97
C LYS A 39 -34.31 2.10 -8.85
N GLN A 40 -35.56 2.57 -8.82
CA GLN A 40 -36.05 3.43 -7.76
C GLN A 40 -36.10 2.69 -6.42
N ILE A 41 -36.62 1.46 -6.38
CA ILE A 41 -36.65 0.61 -5.18
C ILE A 41 -35.23 0.46 -4.63
N ARG A 42 -34.28 0.07 -5.48
CA ARG A 42 -32.88 -0.09 -5.06
C ARG A 42 -32.26 1.23 -4.57
N HIS A 43 -32.58 2.35 -5.21
CA HIS A 43 -32.12 3.66 -4.77
C HIS A 43 -32.64 3.99 -3.36
N TRP A 44 -33.94 3.79 -3.13
CA TRP A 44 -34.57 4.04 -1.83
C TRP A 44 -34.09 3.06 -0.75
N GLU A 45 -33.83 1.80 -1.09
CA GLU A 45 -33.22 0.82 -0.18
C GLU A 45 -31.83 1.27 0.27
N ILE A 46 -30.96 1.69 -0.67
CA ILE A 46 -29.62 2.21 -0.34
C ILE A 46 -29.73 3.46 0.53
N GLN A 47 -30.65 4.38 0.23
CA GLN A 47 -30.86 5.57 1.04
C GLN A 47 -31.34 5.24 2.45
N ARG A 48 -32.32 4.33 2.59
CA ARG A 48 -32.81 3.86 3.89
C ARG A 48 -31.69 3.24 4.72
N ASP A 49 -30.86 2.39 4.09
CA ASP A 49 -29.76 1.72 4.77
C ASP A 49 -28.67 2.71 5.18
N THR A 50 -28.36 3.68 4.32
CA THR A 50 -27.44 4.78 4.62
C THR A 50 -27.95 5.61 5.80
N LEU A 51 -29.23 5.99 5.80
CA LEU A 51 -29.84 6.75 6.91
C LEU A 51 -29.86 5.95 8.21
N SER A 52 -30.18 4.66 8.15
CA SER A 52 -30.16 3.78 9.33
C SER A 52 -28.77 3.70 9.94
N LYS A 53 -27.73 3.58 9.10
CA LYS A 53 -26.33 3.62 9.54
C LYS A 53 -25.97 4.98 10.13
N ALA A 54 -26.36 6.09 9.49
CA ALA A 54 -26.08 7.43 9.97
C ALA A 54 -26.70 7.70 11.35
N ILE A 55 -27.94 7.24 11.60
CA ILE A 55 -28.58 7.33 12.92
C ILE A 55 -27.79 6.55 13.97
N ARG A 56 -27.32 5.34 13.64
CA ARG A 56 -26.49 4.54 14.54
C ARG A 56 -25.17 5.25 14.85
N TYR A 57 -24.47 5.73 13.82
CA TYR A 57 -23.21 6.45 14.02
C TYR A 57 -23.39 7.71 14.84
N LYS A 58 -24.46 8.49 14.63
CA LYS A 58 -24.74 9.68 15.45
C LYS A 58 -24.90 9.35 16.94
N LYS A 59 -25.50 8.20 17.28
CA LYS A 59 -25.65 7.75 18.67
C LYS A 59 -24.32 7.33 19.30
N GLU A 60 -23.44 6.73 18.50
CA GLU A 60 -22.14 6.21 18.96
C GLU A 60 -21.01 7.26 18.85
N SER A 61 -21.20 8.35 18.07
CA SER A 61 -20.16 9.34 17.72
C SER A 61 -19.47 9.93 18.93
N ALA A 62 -20.24 10.41 19.91
CA ALA A 62 -19.67 11.03 21.11
C ALA A 62 -18.78 10.07 21.91
N ARG A 63 -19.15 8.78 21.98
CA ARG A 63 -18.32 7.76 22.65
C ARG A 63 -17.06 7.46 21.85
N VAL A 64 -17.18 7.38 20.54
CA VAL A 64 -16.04 7.13 19.64
C VAL A 64 -15.06 8.30 19.70
N GLU A 65 -15.54 9.55 19.68
CA GLU A 65 -14.73 10.76 19.83
C GLU A 65 -13.95 10.78 21.15
N GLN A 66 -14.62 10.45 22.27
CA GLN A 66 -13.95 10.33 23.57
C GLN A 66 -12.86 9.25 23.59
N LEU A 67 -13.11 8.11 22.92
CA LEU A 67 -12.11 7.06 22.81
C LEU A 67 -10.94 7.50 21.94
N ILE A 68 -11.20 8.19 20.82
CA ILE A 68 -10.17 8.76 19.96
C ILE A 68 -9.30 9.70 20.79
N GLU A 69 -9.88 10.67 21.50
CA GLU A 69 -9.14 11.62 22.33
C GLU A 69 -8.29 10.93 23.40
N LYS A 70 -8.84 9.90 24.07
CA LYS A 70 -8.10 9.13 25.07
C LYS A 70 -6.90 8.42 24.45
N TYR A 71 -7.08 7.75 23.32
CA TYR A 71 -6.01 7.00 22.68
C TYR A 71 -4.99 7.91 21.98
N THR A 72 -5.40 9.05 21.42
CA THR A 72 -4.47 10.05 20.88
C THR A 72 -3.62 10.64 21.99
N THR A 73 -4.21 10.97 23.14
CA THR A 73 -3.45 11.45 24.31
C THR A 73 -2.41 10.44 24.78
N VAL A 74 -2.80 9.16 24.92
CA VAL A 74 -1.87 8.08 25.29
C VAL A 74 -0.78 7.92 24.25
N ALA A 75 -1.12 7.98 22.96
CA ALA A 75 -0.16 7.88 21.87
C ALA A 75 0.84 9.05 21.89
N GLN A 76 0.39 10.28 22.11
CA GLN A 76 1.27 11.45 22.24
C GLN A 76 2.24 11.28 23.41
N MET A 77 1.75 10.85 24.58
CA MET A 77 2.59 10.61 25.76
C MET A 77 3.64 9.52 25.51
N ALA A 78 3.21 8.38 24.96
CA ALA A 78 4.09 7.27 24.65
C ALA A 78 5.14 7.67 23.60
N SER A 79 4.73 8.43 22.59
CA SER A 79 5.63 8.87 21.53
C SER A 79 6.64 9.88 22.06
N ASN A 80 6.26 10.81 22.95
CA ASN A 80 7.20 11.71 23.62
C ASN A 80 8.24 10.95 24.46
N TYR A 81 7.81 9.90 25.17
CA TYR A 81 8.72 9.04 25.92
C TYR A 81 9.72 8.35 24.99
N LEU A 82 9.23 7.73 23.92
CA LEU A 82 10.07 7.07 22.92
C LEU A 82 11.03 8.05 22.25
N TYR A 83 10.55 9.23 21.88
CA TYR A 83 11.36 10.27 21.26
C TYR A 83 12.57 10.63 22.13
N ASN A 84 12.35 10.82 23.44
CA ASN A 84 13.42 11.12 24.38
C ASN A 84 14.43 9.96 24.49
N GLU A 85 13.93 8.72 24.58
CA GLU A 85 14.76 7.52 24.59
C GLU A 85 15.62 7.39 23.33
N TYR A 86 15.03 7.59 22.15
CA TYR A 86 15.72 7.54 20.87
C TYR A 86 16.73 8.68 20.72
N SER A 87 16.38 9.90 21.15
CA SER A 87 17.31 11.03 21.16
C SER A 87 18.58 10.70 21.94
N ILE A 88 18.45 10.11 23.14
CA ILE A 88 19.60 9.67 23.94
C ILE A 88 20.39 8.57 23.23
N LYS A 89 19.71 7.61 22.59
CA LYS A 89 20.37 6.52 21.84
C LYS A 89 21.15 7.06 20.65
N PHE A 90 20.60 8.01 19.89
CA PHE A 90 21.31 8.63 18.77
C PHE A 90 22.53 9.41 19.23
N THR A 91 22.43 10.15 20.35
CA THR A 91 23.60 10.80 20.94
C THR A 91 24.71 9.81 21.28
N LYS A 92 24.37 8.62 21.80
CA LYS A 92 25.37 7.56 22.10
C LYS A 92 25.99 6.93 20.86
N ILE A 93 25.27 6.87 19.75
CA ILE A 93 25.73 6.30 18.47
C ILE A 93 26.60 7.30 17.68
N GLY A 94 26.65 8.56 18.11
CA GLY A 94 27.42 9.62 17.44
C GLY A 94 26.57 10.52 16.54
N GLY A 95 25.27 10.60 16.81
CA GLY A 95 24.32 11.48 16.10
C GLY A 95 23.25 10.71 15.33
N TYR A 96 22.22 11.42 14.90
CA TYR A 96 21.13 10.85 14.12
C TYR A 96 21.61 10.50 12.70
N LYS A 97 22.50 11.32 12.12
CA LYS A 97 23.11 11.09 10.82
C LYS A 97 23.83 9.72 10.73
N GLN A 98 24.57 9.35 11.77
CA GLN A 98 25.26 8.05 11.84
C GLN A 98 24.29 6.87 11.84
N TRP A 99 23.16 7.03 12.53
CA TRP A 99 22.11 6.02 12.51
C TRP A 99 21.46 5.90 11.13
N GLN A 100 21.17 7.02 10.46
CA GLN A 100 20.60 7.01 9.10
C GLN A 100 21.53 6.35 8.09
N LEU A 101 22.83 6.65 8.13
CA LEU A 101 23.86 5.98 7.34
C LEU A 101 23.83 4.47 7.56
N LYS A 102 23.85 4.04 8.82
CA LYS A 102 23.82 2.61 9.16
C LYS A 102 22.55 1.91 8.69
N GLN A 103 21.39 2.58 8.77
CA GLN A 103 20.14 2.02 8.25
C GLN A 103 20.14 1.91 6.72
N TRP A 104 20.68 2.92 6.04
CA TRP A 104 20.82 2.91 4.60
C TRP A 104 21.76 1.80 4.13
N GLU A 105 22.93 1.65 4.77
CA GLU A 105 23.87 0.57 4.49
C GLU A 105 23.25 -0.81 4.73
N PHE A 106 22.54 -0.99 5.84
CA PHE A 106 21.85 -2.25 6.15
C PHE A 106 20.78 -2.59 5.11
N LYS A 107 19.99 -1.59 4.68
CA LYS A 107 18.96 -1.77 3.66
C LYS A 107 19.58 -2.09 2.30
N ARG A 108 20.67 -1.41 1.94
CA ARG A 108 21.44 -1.71 0.73
C ARG A 108 22.00 -3.13 0.77
N GLN A 109 22.57 -3.56 1.89
CA GLN A 109 23.09 -4.91 2.04
C GLN A 109 22.00 -5.99 1.96
N GLN A 110 20.80 -5.73 2.47
CA GLN A 110 19.67 -6.65 2.30
C GLN A 110 19.22 -6.78 0.85
N LEU A 111 19.20 -5.67 0.10
CA LEU A 111 18.85 -5.69 -1.32
C LEU A 111 19.96 -6.37 -2.13
N SER A 112 21.21 -5.95 -1.96
CA SER A 112 22.35 -6.53 -2.67
C SER A 112 22.52 -8.03 -2.37
N GLY A 113 22.24 -8.48 -1.14
CA GLY A 113 22.33 -9.89 -0.79
C GLY A 113 21.29 -10.76 -1.52
N PHE A 114 20.12 -10.21 -1.84
CA PHE A 114 19.11 -10.88 -2.66
C PHE A 114 19.52 -10.90 -4.14
N ASP A 115 20.09 -9.80 -4.63
CA ASP A 115 20.58 -9.70 -6.01
C ASP A 115 21.78 -10.60 -6.25
N ASP A 116 22.68 -10.78 -5.28
CA ASP A 116 23.84 -11.67 -5.37
C ASP A 116 23.43 -13.16 -5.42
N GLU A 117 22.39 -13.54 -4.66
CA GLU A 117 21.79 -14.88 -4.73
C GLU A 117 21.12 -15.12 -6.10
N MET A 118 20.38 -14.13 -6.61
CA MET A 118 19.75 -14.21 -7.93
C MET A 118 20.79 -14.24 -9.05
N GLN A 119 21.84 -13.42 -8.97
CA GLN A 119 22.96 -13.40 -9.90
C GLN A 119 23.68 -14.75 -9.94
N THR A 120 23.87 -15.38 -8.78
CA THR A 120 24.46 -16.72 -8.68
C THR A 120 23.59 -17.76 -9.40
N VAL A 121 22.25 -17.66 -9.31
CA VAL A 121 21.32 -18.54 -10.04
C VAL A 121 21.43 -18.33 -11.55
N TYR A 122 21.52 -17.08 -12.02
CA TYR A 122 21.72 -16.78 -13.45
C TYR A 122 23.06 -17.34 -13.96
N MET A 123 24.14 -17.20 -13.18
CA MET A 123 25.46 -17.75 -13.54
C MET A 123 25.44 -19.27 -13.62
N ASN A 124 24.83 -19.94 -12.63
CA ASN A 124 24.65 -21.40 -12.65
C ASN A 124 23.78 -21.85 -13.84
N TYR A 125 22.79 -21.05 -14.23
CA TYR A 125 21.96 -21.34 -15.39
C TYR A 125 22.74 -21.16 -16.71
N PHE A 126 23.59 -20.14 -16.83
CA PHE A 126 24.48 -19.98 -17.99
C PHE A 126 25.48 -21.12 -18.17
N GLU A 127 25.89 -21.76 -17.07
CA GLU A 127 26.76 -22.94 -17.07
C GLU A 127 26.01 -24.26 -17.32
N SER A 128 24.67 -24.24 -17.31
CA SER A 128 23.85 -25.45 -17.48
C SER A 128 23.78 -25.93 -18.92
N GLU A 129 23.62 -27.25 -19.08
CA GLU A 129 23.48 -27.89 -20.39
C GLU A 129 22.20 -27.45 -21.13
N GLU A 130 21.17 -27.04 -20.38
CA GLU A 130 19.93 -26.49 -20.92
C GLU A 130 20.17 -25.17 -21.64
N PHE A 131 20.98 -24.27 -21.08
CA PHE A 131 21.32 -23.01 -21.73
C PHE A 131 22.18 -23.22 -22.98
N ALA A 132 23.07 -24.21 -22.98
CA ALA A 132 23.89 -24.55 -24.15
C ALA A 132 23.05 -25.01 -25.35
N GLN A 133 21.93 -25.69 -25.11
CA GLN A 133 21.02 -26.23 -26.13
C GLN A 133 20.03 -25.20 -26.70
N LEU A 134 19.90 -24.02 -26.08
CA LEU A 134 19.02 -22.94 -26.58
C LEU A 134 19.50 -22.33 -27.89
N SER A 135 18.56 -21.73 -28.63
CA SER A 135 18.87 -20.99 -29.85
C SER A 135 19.66 -19.71 -29.54
N GLU A 136 20.44 -19.23 -30.51
CA GLU A 136 21.21 -17.98 -30.38
C GLU A 136 20.34 -16.75 -30.10
N LEU A 137 19.06 -16.79 -30.49
CA LEU A 137 18.11 -15.71 -30.26
C LEU A 137 17.66 -15.69 -28.79
N GLU A 138 17.32 -16.85 -28.23
CA GLU A 138 16.94 -17.00 -26.81
C GLU A 138 18.11 -16.71 -25.87
N LYS A 139 19.33 -17.17 -26.22
CA LYS A 139 20.55 -16.84 -25.48
C LYS A 139 20.79 -15.33 -25.40
N ARG A 140 20.52 -14.62 -26.48
CA ARG A 140 20.67 -13.15 -26.53
C ARG A 140 19.61 -12.47 -25.69
N GLU A 141 18.36 -12.93 -25.72
CA GLU A 141 17.28 -12.37 -24.91
C GLU A 141 17.54 -12.53 -23.41
N ILE A 142 18.01 -13.70 -22.98
CA ILE A 142 18.32 -13.96 -21.57
C ILE A 142 19.53 -13.15 -21.10
N ARG A 143 20.56 -12.97 -21.95
CA ARG A 143 21.68 -12.08 -21.64
C ARG A 143 21.25 -10.61 -21.53
N LEU A 144 20.33 -10.18 -22.38
CA LEU A 144 19.80 -8.80 -22.36
C LEU A 144 18.91 -8.58 -21.13
N ASP A 145 18.16 -9.59 -20.68
CA ASP A 145 17.42 -9.56 -19.40
C ASP A 145 18.36 -9.48 -18.19
N TYR A 146 19.48 -10.23 -18.22
CA TYR A 146 20.53 -10.15 -17.21
C TYR A 146 21.17 -8.75 -17.17
N GLU A 147 21.62 -8.23 -18.32
CA GLU A 147 22.22 -6.91 -18.47
C GLU A 147 21.23 -5.81 -18.00
N SER A 148 19.96 -5.91 -18.37
CA SER A 148 18.92 -4.96 -17.94
C SER A 148 18.64 -4.97 -16.44
N LYS A 149 18.87 -6.10 -15.75
CA LYS A 149 18.56 -6.25 -14.31
C LYS A 149 19.73 -5.92 -13.41
N PHE A 150 20.95 -6.19 -13.84
CA PHE A 150 22.14 -6.11 -12.99
C PHE A 150 23.14 -5.01 -13.41
N GLU A 151 23.12 -4.52 -14.66
CA GLU A 151 24.03 -3.46 -15.11
C GLU A 151 23.44 -2.04 -15.00
N GLY A 152 22.16 -1.91 -14.64
CA GLY A 152 21.44 -0.63 -14.53
C GLY A 152 21.39 0.00 -13.13
N GLU A 153 21.85 -0.70 -12.10
CA GLU A 153 21.88 -0.15 -10.73
C GLU A 153 23.16 0.64 -10.50
N GLU A 154 23.19 1.88 -11.00
CA GLU A 154 24.09 2.89 -10.44
C GLU A 154 23.91 2.90 -8.92
N GLU A 155 25.00 2.74 -8.18
CA GLU A 155 25.05 2.89 -6.73
C GLU A 155 24.35 4.20 -6.35
N ALA A 156 23.09 4.11 -5.90
CA ALA A 156 22.32 5.27 -5.53
C ALA A 156 23.13 6.04 -4.47
N GLU A 157 23.52 7.27 -4.77
CA GLU A 157 24.27 8.09 -3.82
C GLU A 157 23.49 8.17 -2.49
N PRO A 158 24.17 8.09 -1.34
CA PRO A 158 23.50 8.18 -0.06
C PRO A 158 22.74 9.51 0.01
N PRO A 159 21.44 9.50 0.39
CA PRO A 159 20.68 10.73 0.56
C PRO A 159 21.37 11.70 1.51
N GLU A 160 21.15 13.01 1.33
CA GLU A 160 21.63 14.00 2.30
C GLU A 160 20.99 13.75 3.67
N PHE A 161 21.80 13.25 4.61
CA PHE A 161 21.38 12.93 5.96
C PHE A 161 21.44 14.16 6.87
N THR A 162 20.35 14.36 7.62
CA THR A 162 20.21 15.44 8.60
C THR A 162 20.65 14.96 9.98
N ASP A 163 21.25 15.84 10.77
CA ASP A 163 21.66 15.50 12.14
C ASP A 163 20.54 15.72 13.17
N GLU A 164 19.50 16.46 12.78
CA GLU A 164 18.32 16.72 13.61
C GLU A 164 17.33 15.56 13.51
N PHE A 165 17.07 14.90 14.64
CA PHE A 165 16.00 13.93 14.78
C PHE A 165 14.70 14.66 15.09
N THR A 166 13.66 14.48 14.27
CA THR A 166 12.36 15.12 14.50
C THR A 166 11.29 14.11 14.90
N MET A 167 10.20 14.61 15.50
CA MET A 167 9.06 13.76 15.84
C MET A 167 8.45 13.10 14.60
N GLY A 168 8.41 13.80 13.46
CA GLY A 168 7.96 13.23 12.19
C GLY A 168 8.79 12.02 11.78
N ASP A 169 10.10 12.04 12.03
CA ASP A 169 10.97 10.92 11.72
C ASP A 169 10.75 9.72 12.64
N LEU A 170 10.43 9.94 13.92
CA LEU A 170 9.99 8.86 14.82
C LEU A 170 8.74 8.16 14.27
N TYR A 171 7.75 8.92 13.80
CA TYR A 171 6.51 8.35 13.25
C TYR A 171 6.74 7.57 11.96
N LYS A 172 7.66 8.04 11.08
CA LYS A 172 8.11 7.26 9.92
C LYS A 172 8.76 5.94 10.33
N ILE A 173 9.62 5.96 11.35
CA ILE A 173 10.28 4.74 11.89
C ILE A 173 9.25 3.77 12.45
N LEU A 174 8.22 4.28 13.14
CA LEU A 174 7.14 3.47 13.70
C LEU A 174 6.08 3.06 12.66
N ASN A 175 6.19 3.52 11.41
CA ASN A 175 5.20 3.34 10.35
C ASN A 175 3.78 3.79 10.77
N LEU A 176 3.71 4.95 11.41
CA LEU A 176 2.48 5.58 11.88
C LEU A 176 2.26 6.91 11.15
N GLU A 177 1.00 7.21 10.84
CA GLU A 177 0.62 8.49 10.24
C GLU A 177 0.67 9.58 11.32
N TYR A 178 1.44 10.64 11.08
CA TYR A 178 1.62 11.75 12.03
C TYR A 178 0.28 12.48 12.28
N ASP A 179 -0.49 12.69 11.22
CA ASP A 179 -1.77 13.39 11.24
C ASP A 179 -2.83 12.66 12.07
N LEU A 180 -2.71 11.33 12.23
CA LEU A 180 -3.61 10.55 13.08
C LEU A 180 -3.50 10.94 14.56
N VAL A 181 -2.35 11.45 15.00
CA VAL A 181 -2.08 11.77 16.40
C VAL A 181 -1.99 13.28 16.66
N TYR A 182 -1.53 14.06 15.67
CA TYR A 182 -1.33 15.51 15.79
C TYR A 182 -2.14 16.35 14.80
N GLY A 183 -2.92 15.74 13.91
CA GLY A 183 -3.72 16.46 12.90
C GLY A 183 -5.13 16.87 13.36
N ALA A 184 -5.41 16.79 14.67
CA ALA A 184 -6.68 17.22 15.27
C ALA A 184 -6.67 18.72 15.61
#